data_AF-A0AAW5RBT5-F1
#
_entry.id   AF-A0AAW5RBT5-F1
#
_cell.length_a   1.000
_cell.length_b   1.000
_cell.length_c   1.000
_cell.angle_alpha   90.00
_cell.angle_beta   90.00
_cell.angle_gamma   90.00
#
_symmetry.space_group_name_H-M   'P 1'
#
loop_
_entity.id
_entity.type
_entity.pdbx_description
1 polymer ?
#
loop_
_entity_poly.entity_id
_entity_poly.type
_entity_poly.pdbx_seq_one_letter_code
_entity_poly.pdbx_strand_id
1 'polypeptide(L)'
;MRRFKSLHLALLALGGLCLNTANATSTLTSLTDTEMSATTGQALMSLSYIAPTDAANLERARSGGDQTVGFYKLGMEAELELNVNIKKLQLGCGGRNGPGCDIDLDNVSLSGNPGITGNPATDAGSDQNRTNRVGSSAKLTNPFIEFAIKNPGSAATREMIGFRVSSEKAQGLLTIGTENSAVPNGVNALSGYIPVRSDSSGKIKGVVETAPSYFDASDPYNRISGSLNAPLGTVAKFHLDQGGFWVPGFKNVGFEIPGFTIKGNRMPTVLSLNPVVQLPDLVLGRDFNNSNCGSGSSQCNSYGLSSNGSTFPVKPTYTIGSTTISDGAGGNIVYLNPNNISAVGTQGGVNDPNQANNNTNVLASIRAKVDGCSGIGCIVAGSSYYVNMYTKVKNITASVTVNQPLGLIHSLPLNSGASLSLQSQNLLWPGQPLDDITSPGWWLSVKDGVDLGTIVPTNPVNLCEGTTAVPQQCVHPQIAQQVNAYLANNRPSTSDLGGLISGNEALGIQIGPTGATGGFALSNLGLTVNGLTLGNQYFTPNCYGNLKFC
;
A
#
# COMPACT_ATOMS: atom_id res chain seq x y z
N MET A 1 -68.94 13.71 90.24
CA MET A 1 -68.76 12.54 89.34
C MET A 1 -69.27 12.97 87.97
N ARG A 2 -68.57 13.04 86.83
CA ARG A 2 -67.35 12.43 86.25
C ARG A 2 -66.63 13.57 85.47
N ARG A 3 -65.39 13.96 85.77
CA ARG A 3 -64.10 13.47 85.24
C ARG A 3 -64.09 13.05 83.76
N PHE A 4 -63.14 13.65 83.04
CA PHE A 4 -62.64 13.41 81.67
C PHE A 4 -63.50 13.91 80.49
N LYS A 5 -62.97 14.89 79.74
CA LYS A 5 -63.16 15.07 78.27
C LYS A 5 -62.31 16.18 77.61
N SER A 6 -61.60 17.03 78.36
CA SER A 6 -60.76 18.09 77.75
C SER A 6 -59.43 17.54 77.16
N LEU A 7 -58.83 16.53 77.79
CA LEU A 7 -57.53 15.98 77.35
C LEU A 7 -57.63 15.16 76.04
N HIS A 8 -58.77 14.51 75.79
CA HIS A 8 -59.00 13.76 74.54
C HIS A 8 -59.28 14.69 73.35
N LEU A 9 -59.86 15.87 73.60
CA LEU A 9 -60.05 16.89 72.57
C LEU A 9 -58.72 17.58 72.21
N ALA A 10 -57.85 17.80 73.20
CA ALA A 10 -56.52 18.38 72.98
C ALA A 10 -55.57 17.43 72.24
N LEU A 11 -55.59 16.13 72.52
CA LEU A 11 -54.79 15.15 71.77
C LEU A 11 -55.31 14.92 70.33
N LEU A 12 -56.61 15.05 70.08
CA LEU A 12 -57.18 14.96 68.73
C LEU A 12 -56.85 16.22 67.90
N ALA A 13 -56.78 17.40 68.54
CA ALA A 13 -56.40 18.65 67.89
C ALA A 13 -54.88 18.74 67.58
N LEU A 14 -54.01 18.17 68.42
CA LEU A 14 -52.56 18.13 68.14
C LEU A 14 -52.13 16.98 67.20
N GLY A 15 -52.94 15.90 67.09
CA GLY A 15 -52.66 14.78 66.18
C GLY A 15 -52.92 15.09 64.69
N GLY A 16 -53.71 16.12 64.38
CA GLY A 16 -54.02 16.52 63.01
C GLY A 16 -52.98 17.44 62.35
N LEU A 17 -52.04 17.99 63.13
CA LEU A 17 -51.02 18.94 62.65
C LEU A 17 -49.69 18.29 62.24
N CYS A 18 -49.58 16.96 62.35
CA CYS A 18 -48.36 16.21 61.99
C CYS A 18 -48.53 15.26 60.80
N LEU A 19 -49.63 15.36 60.04
CA LEU A 19 -49.76 14.68 58.75
C LEU A 19 -49.01 15.48 57.68
N ASN A 20 -47.68 15.31 57.66
CA ASN A 20 -46.94 15.43 56.42
C ASN A 20 -47.52 14.39 55.47
N THR A 21 -48.44 14.82 54.61
CA THR A 21 -48.63 14.16 53.33
C THR A 21 -47.31 14.37 52.59
N ALA A 22 -46.44 13.36 52.65
CA ALA A 22 -45.40 13.18 51.66
C ALA A 22 -46.11 12.92 50.33
N ASN A 23 -46.60 13.99 49.70
CA ASN A 23 -46.84 13.97 48.27
C ASN A 23 -45.46 13.75 47.66
N ALA A 24 -45.26 12.58 47.07
CA ALA A 24 -44.24 12.41 46.06
C ALA A 24 -44.45 13.57 45.08
N THR A 25 -43.56 14.55 45.15
CA THR A 25 -43.54 15.69 44.25
C THR A 25 -43.23 15.08 42.89
N SER A 26 -44.27 14.84 42.09
CA SER A 26 -44.10 14.62 40.67
C SER A 26 -43.54 15.92 40.12
N THR A 27 -42.22 16.00 40.01
CA THR A 27 -41.47 17.12 39.40
C THR A 27 -41.66 17.16 37.89
N LEU A 28 -42.88 16.91 37.43
CA LEU A 28 -43.33 17.06 36.05
C LEU A 28 -44.60 17.92 36.08
N THR A 29 -44.40 19.22 35.87
CA THR A 29 -45.45 20.19 35.62
C THR A 29 -45.90 20.08 34.15
N SER A 30 -47.19 19.86 33.90
CA SER A 30 -47.71 19.93 32.53
C SER A 30 -47.71 21.38 32.07
N LEU A 31 -47.02 21.67 30.97
CA LEU A 31 -47.06 22.98 30.32
C LEU A 31 -48.13 22.96 29.23
N THR A 32 -48.87 24.06 29.11
CA THR A 32 -49.78 24.29 27.98
C THR A 32 -49.00 24.60 26.70
N ASP A 33 -49.58 24.43 25.50
CA ASP A 33 -48.90 24.69 24.22
C ASP A 33 -48.32 26.12 24.13
N THR A 34 -48.96 27.09 24.77
CA THR A 34 -48.51 28.48 24.87
C THR A 34 -47.28 28.62 25.78
N GLU A 35 -47.24 27.89 26.90
CA GLU A 35 -46.09 27.84 27.81
C GLU A 35 -44.94 27.01 27.20
N MET A 36 -45.26 25.97 26.43
CA MET A 36 -44.32 25.16 25.66
C MET A 36 -43.64 25.99 24.56
N SER A 37 -44.40 26.86 23.88
CA SER A 37 -43.89 27.83 22.91
C SER A 37 -43.12 28.98 23.56
N ALA A 38 -43.42 29.37 24.80
CA ALA A 38 -42.69 30.41 25.52
C ALA A 38 -41.38 29.88 26.14
N THR A 39 -41.30 28.57 26.38
CA THR A 39 -40.12 27.86 26.88
C THR A 39 -39.29 27.26 25.73
N THR A 40 -39.27 27.90 24.55
CA THR A 40 -38.40 27.53 23.42
C THR A 40 -36.95 27.92 23.72
N GLY A 41 -36.32 27.21 24.66
CA GLY A 41 -34.88 27.02 24.65
C GLY A 41 -34.51 26.09 23.50
N GLN A 42 -33.32 26.25 22.92
CA GLN A 42 -32.77 25.29 21.95
C GLN A 42 -32.87 23.88 22.56
N ALA A 43 -33.73 23.04 21.99
CA ALA A 43 -33.95 21.70 22.51
C ALA A 43 -32.66 20.92 22.31
N LEU A 44 -31.99 20.54 23.41
CA LEU A 44 -30.74 19.79 23.37
C LEU A 44 -30.87 18.52 22.52
N MET A 45 -32.05 17.90 22.46
CA MET A 45 -32.34 16.77 21.60
C MET A 45 -33.39 17.13 20.55
N SER A 46 -33.11 16.78 19.30
CA SER A 46 -34.01 16.94 18.16
C SER A 46 -34.38 15.58 17.56
N LEU A 47 -35.64 15.41 17.17
CA LEU A 47 -36.12 14.22 16.48
C LEU A 47 -36.50 14.59 15.05
N SER A 48 -35.94 13.87 14.08
CA SER A 48 -36.32 13.96 12.67
C SER A 48 -36.69 12.59 12.12
N TYR A 49 -37.56 12.59 11.11
CA TYR A 49 -38.09 11.38 10.50
C TYR A 49 -38.07 11.48 8.97
N ILE A 50 -37.51 10.47 8.31
CA ILE A 50 -37.56 10.28 6.86
C ILE A 50 -38.51 9.13 6.59
N ALA A 51 -39.62 9.41 5.91
CA ALA A 51 -40.63 8.40 5.60
C ALA A 51 -40.14 7.40 4.54
N PRO A 52 -40.71 6.17 4.49
CA PRO A 52 -40.39 5.20 3.44
C PRO A 52 -40.61 5.74 2.02
N THR A 53 -41.63 6.58 1.84
CA THR A 53 -42.00 7.17 0.55
C THR A 53 -41.30 8.51 0.26
N ASP A 54 -40.46 8.99 1.17
CA ASP A 54 -39.77 10.28 1.02
C ASP A 54 -38.76 10.23 -0.13
N ALA A 55 -38.61 11.34 -0.87
CA ALA A 55 -37.65 11.45 -1.95
C ALA A 55 -36.19 11.48 -1.45
N ALA A 56 -35.96 11.94 -0.22
CA ALA A 56 -34.65 11.93 0.44
C ALA A 56 -34.26 10.54 0.99
N ASN A 57 -35.17 9.57 0.97
CA ASN A 57 -34.89 8.20 1.40
C ASN A 57 -34.03 7.46 0.36
N LEU A 58 -32.72 7.45 0.58
CA LEU A 58 -31.77 6.79 -0.31
C LEU A 58 -31.96 5.27 -0.37
N GLU A 59 -32.46 4.63 0.71
CA GLU A 59 -32.77 3.20 0.69
C GLU A 59 -33.88 2.88 -0.30
N ARG A 60 -34.92 3.73 -0.41
CA ARG A 60 -35.94 3.59 -1.45
C ARG A 60 -35.37 3.78 -2.86
N ALA A 61 -34.46 4.72 -3.04
CA ALA A 61 -33.86 5.04 -4.33
C ALA A 61 -32.86 3.98 -4.82
N ARG A 62 -32.31 3.18 -3.90
CA ARG A 62 -31.36 2.11 -4.19
C ARG A 62 -32.01 0.97 -4.98
N SER A 63 -31.30 0.44 -5.98
CA SER A 63 -31.73 -0.79 -6.66
C SER A 63 -31.79 -1.96 -5.67
N GLY A 64 -32.94 -2.63 -5.59
CA GLY A 64 -33.20 -3.68 -4.59
C GLY A 64 -33.35 -3.13 -3.15
N GLY A 65 -33.67 -1.86 -3.01
CA GLY A 65 -33.99 -1.16 -1.77
C GLY A 65 -35.31 -1.60 -1.14
N ASP A 66 -35.36 -1.69 0.20
CA ASP A 66 -36.61 -1.94 0.91
C ASP A 66 -37.43 -0.64 1.04
N GLN A 67 -38.44 -0.51 0.19
CA GLN A 67 -39.32 0.67 0.13
C GLN A 67 -40.24 0.83 1.36
N THR A 68 -40.19 -0.10 2.32
CA THR A 68 -40.99 -0.05 3.55
C THR A 68 -40.23 0.49 4.76
N VAL A 69 -38.96 0.88 4.58
CA VAL A 69 -38.08 1.35 5.65
C VAL A 69 -38.11 2.87 5.78
N GLY A 70 -38.37 3.36 6.99
CA GLY A 70 -38.21 4.77 7.37
C GLY A 70 -37.11 4.94 8.42
N PHE A 71 -36.58 6.16 8.53
CA PHE A 71 -35.47 6.49 9.43
C PHE A 71 -35.87 7.51 10.48
N TYR A 72 -35.58 7.23 11.74
CA TYR A 72 -35.79 8.15 12.86
C TYR A 72 -34.44 8.56 13.44
N LYS A 73 -34.06 9.83 13.29
CA LYS A 73 -32.80 10.40 13.80
C LYS A 73 -33.08 11.21 15.06
N LEU A 74 -32.54 10.75 16.17
CA LEU A 74 -32.44 11.47 17.43
C LEU A 74 -31.08 12.18 17.48
N GLY A 75 -31.07 13.46 17.12
CA GLY A 75 -29.89 14.31 17.19
C GLY A 75 -29.75 14.98 18.54
N MET A 76 -28.52 15.31 18.92
CA MET A 76 -28.21 16.18 20.05
C MET A 76 -27.53 17.44 19.52
N GLU A 77 -28.08 18.62 19.79
CA GLU A 77 -27.51 19.92 19.40
C GLU A 77 -26.40 20.32 20.39
N ALA A 78 -25.26 19.62 20.31
CA ALA A 78 -24.12 19.84 21.20
C ALA A 78 -22.78 19.46 20.54
N GLU A 79 -21.68 19.94 21.12
CA GLU A 79 -20.34 19.42 20.88
C GLU A 79 -19.97 18.44 22.00
N LEU A 80 -19.75 17.17 21.65
CA LEU A 80 -19.29 16.14 22.56
C LEU A 80 -17.79 15.96 22.42
N GLU A 81 -17.06 16.21 23.49
CA GLU A 81 -15.61 15.98 23.56
C GLU A 81 -15.32 14.60 24.17
N LEU A 82 -14.61 13.74 23.43
CA LEU A 82 -14.33 12.36 23.80
C LEU A 82 -12.83 12.03 23.70
N ASN A 83 -12.26 11.52 24.79
CA ASN A 83 -10.93 10.93 24.79
C ASN A 83 -11.05 9.53 25.42
N VAL A 84 -10.87 8.49 24.61
CA VAL A 84 -11.18 7.11 24.99
C VAL A 84 -10.11 6.17 24.48
N ASN A 85 -9.78 5.18 25.30
CA ASN A 85 -8.97 4.03 24.91
C ASN A 85 -9.73 2.74 25.17
N ILE A 86 -9.68 1.82 24.20
CA ILE A 86 -10.38 0.54 24.21
C ILE A 86 -9.36 -0.54 23.85
N LYS A 87 -8.99 -1.36 24.85
CA LYS A 87 -8.00 -2.43 24.66
C LYS A 87 -8.43 -3.43 23.58
N LYS A 88 -9.72 -3.76 23.54
CA LYS A 88 -10.31 -4.70 22.59
C LYS A 88 -11.71 -4.23 22.21
N LEU A 89 -11.93 -3.92 20.94
CA LEU A 89 -13.24 -3.61 20.38
C LEU A 89 -13.68 -4.78 19.49
N GLN A 90 -14.57 -5.60 20.04
CA GLN A 90 -15.11 -6.78 19.36
C GLN A 90 -16.61 -6.65 19.21
N LEU A 91 -17.08 -6.66 17.96
CA LEU A 91 -18.48 -6.50 17.60
C LEU A 91 -18.89 -7.61 16.62
N GLY A 92 -20.09 -8.17 16.83
CA GLY A 92 -20.65 -9.18 15.92
C GLY A 92 -19.99 -10.56 15.97
N CYS A 93 -19.27 -10.88 17.05
CA CYS A 93 -18.56 -12.16 17.22
C CYS A 93 -19.53 -13.34 17.38
N GLY A 94 -19.40 -14.36 16.52
CA GLY A 94 -20.25 -15.57 16.57
C GLY A 94 -21.73 -15.30 16.27
N GLY A 95 -22.04 -14.13 15.70
CA GLY A 95 -23.40 -13.72 15.39
C GLY A 95 -23.90 -14.26 14.05
N ARG A 96 -24.80 -13.50 13.42
CA ARG A 96 -25.50 -13.86 12.18
C ARG A 96 -24.57 -14.23 11.01
N ASN A 97 -23.38 -13.64 10.97
CA ASN A 97 -22.38 -13.89 9.93
C ASN A 97 -21.49 -15.12 10.21
N GLY A 98 -21.83 -15.93 11.21
CA GLY A 98 -21.12 -17.17 11.55
C GLY A 98 -19.91 -16.97 12.49
N PRO A 99 -19.03 -17.97 12.61
CA PRO A 99 -17.82 -17.91 13.44
C PRO A 99 -16.91 -16.72 13.06
N GLY A 100 -16.36 -16.02 14.06
CA GLY A 100 -15.58 -14.78 13.86
C GLY A 100 -16.38 -13.52 14.17
N CYS A 101 -15.72 -12.36 14.13
CA CYS A 101 -16.28 -11.04 14.46
C CYS A 101 -16.47 -10.19 13.20
N ASP A 102 -17.48 -9.32 13.22
CA ASP A 102 -17.71 -8.33 12.17
C ASP A 102 -16.67 -7.21 12.26
N ILE A 103 -16.36 -6.76 13.47
CA ILE A 103 -15.29 -5.80 13.76
C ILE A 103 -14.49 -6.38 14.94
N ASP A 104 -13.18 -6.51 14.77
CA ASP A 104 -12.25 -6.92 15.82
C ASP A 104 -10.99 -6.05 15.70
N LEU A 105 -10.88 -5.11 16.63
CA LEU A 105 -9.78 -4.16 16.73
C LEU A 105 -9.13 -4.24 18.12
N ASP A 106 -7.80 -4.19 18.15
CA ASP A 106 -6.97 -4.11 19.33
C ASP A 106 -6.42 -2.69 19.54
N ASN A 107 -6.32 -2.28 20.80
CA ASN A 107 -5.67 -1.04 21.22
C ASN A 107 -6.22 0.19 20.48
N VAL A 108 -7.55 0.30 20.41
CA VAL A 108 -8.23 1.42 19.76
C VAL A 108 -8.17 2.64 20.67
N SER A 109 -7.85 3.79 20.11
CA SER A 109 -7.78 5.05 20.84
C SER A 109 -8.40 6.16 20.01
N LEU A 110 -9.28 6.95 20.62
CA LEU A 110 -9.91 8.13 20.02
C LEU A 110 -9.56 9.35 20.87
N SER A 111 -8.95 10.35 20.24
CA SER A 111 -8.52 11.58 20.90
C SER A 111 -8.63 12.77 19.95
N GLY A 112 -8.23 13.96 20.42
CA GLY A 112 -7.98 15.08 19.53
C GLY A 112 -6.85 14.75 18.53
N ASN A 113 -6.81 15.51 17.43
CA ASN A 113 -5.72 15.45 16.44
C ASN A 113 -4.92 16.76 16.46
N PRO A 114 -4.00 16.96 17.41
CA PRO A 114 -3.17 18.17 17.47
C PRO A 114 -2.12 18.24 16.34
N GLY A 115 -2.05 17.21 15.48
CA GLY A 115 -0.98 17.01 14.52
C GLY A 115 0.29 16.46 15.18
N ILE A 116 1.16 15.85 14.37
CA ILE A 116 2.54 15.59 14.76
C ILE A 116 3.34 16.84 14.41
N THR A 117 3.99 17.48 15.38
CA THR A 117 4.93 18.56 15.07
C THR A 117 6.25 17.95 14.60
N GLY A 118 6.57 18.09 13.31
CA GLY A 118 7.85 17.65 12.70
C GLY A 118 7.73 16.42 11.77
N ASN A 119 8.79 15.61 11.65
CA ASN A 119 8.83 14.43 10.78
C ASN A 119 8.03 13.26 11.42
N PRO A 120 6.92 12.80 10.81
CA PRO A 120 6.06 11.76 11.37
C PRO A 120 6.78 10.44 11.71
N ALA A 121 7.84 10.10 10.98
CA ALA A 121 8.58 8.86 11.19
C ALA A 121 9.55 8.90 12.39
N THR A 122 10.03 10.08 12.78
CA THR A 122 10.99 10.26 13.90
C THR A 122 10.34 10.85 15.14
N ASP A 123 9.25 11.59 14.97
CA ASP A 123 8.66 12.39 16.04
C ASP A 123 7.41 11.74 16.65
N ALA A 124 6.97 10.61 16.07
CA ALA A 124 6.00 9.71 16.68
C ALA A 124 6.56 9.17 18.00
N GLY A 125 6.03 9.66 19.12
CA GLY A 125 6.48 9.28 20.47
C GLY A 125 7.28 10.34 21.22
N SER A 126 7.48 11.54 20.68
CA SER A 126 8.04 12.66 21.45
C SER A 126 7.14 13.03 22.63
N ASP A 127 7.74 13.45 23.76
CA ASP A 127 6.99 13.81 24.96
C ASP A 127 6.02 14.98 24.73
N GLN A 128 6.36 15.89 23.82
CA GLN A 128 5.49 17.00 23.44
C GLN A 128 4.27 16.51 22.65
N ASN A 129 4.46 15.68 21.61
CA ASN A 129 3.36 15.16 20.80
C ASN A 129 2.40 14.32 21.66
N ARG A 130 2.94 13.55 22.59
CA ARG A 130 2.19 12.78 23.57
C ARG A 130 1.38 13.67 24.50
N THR A 131 2.00 14.68 25.09
CA THR A 131 1.32 15.64 25.97
C THR A 131 0.18 16.34 25.24
N ASN A 132 0.38 16.74 23.97
CA ASN A 132 -0.65 17.35 23.15
C ASN A 132 -1.82 16.38 22.86
N ARG A 133 -1.53 15.11 22.57
CA ARG A 133 -2.57 14.12 22.25
C ARG A 133 -3.35 13.69 23.50
N VAL A 134 -2.66 13.49 24.62
CA VAL A 134 -3.28 13.17 25.92
C VAL A 134 -4.19 14.32 26.37
N GLY A 135 -3.75 15.56 26.21
CA GLY A 135 -4.49 16.75 26.61
C GLY A 135 -5.60 17.19 25.63
N SER A 136 -5.89 16.42 24.58
CA SER A 136 -6.90 16.79 23.58
C SER A 136 -7.95 15.69 23.35
N SER A 137 -9.20 16.11 23.23
CA SER A 137 -10.35 15.24 22.97
C SER A 137 -10.80 15.33 21.52
N ALA A 138 -11.34 14.22 20.99
CA ALA A 138 -12.05 14.24 19.73
C ALA A 138 -13.35 15.03 19.92
N LYS A 139 -13.68 15.91 18.98
CA LYS A 139 -14.90 16.72 18.99
C LYS A 139 -15.92 16.11 18.04
N LEU A 140 -17.08 15.72 18.57
CA LEU A 140 -18.23 15.25 17.81
C LEU A 140 -19.30 16.33 17.82
N THR A 141 -19.48 17.03 16.71
CA THR A 141 -20.48 18.09 16.58
C THR A 141 -21.80 17.49 16.11
N ASN A 142 -22.88 17.81 16.81
CA ASN A 142 -24.22 17.30 16.58
C ASN A 142 -24.28 15.76 16.49
N PRO A 143 -23.87 15.04 17.55
CA PRO A 143 -23.96 13.59 17.57
C PRO A 143 -25.42 13.13 17.52
N PHE A 144 -25.67 11.96 16.94
CA PHE A 144 -27.01 11.42 16.78
C PHE A 144 -27.04 9.89 16.83
N ILE A 145 -28.20 9.37 17.18
CA ILE A 145 -28.57 7.97 17.01
C ILE A 145 -29.69 7.93 15.99
N GLU A 146 -29.57 7.07 14.99
CA GLU A 146 -30.60 6.90 13.96
C GLU A 146 -31.05 5.44 13.87
N PHE A 147 -32.37 5.24 13.83
CA PHE A 147 -33.00 3.94 13.77
C PHE A 147 -33.64 3.71 12.41
N ALA A 148 -33.42 2.53 11.83
CA ALA A 148 -34.09 2.06 10.64
C ALA A 148 -35.28 1.19 11.06
N ILE A 149 -36.49 1.64 10.73
CA ILE A 149 -37.74 0.98 11.11
C ILE A 149 -38.48 0.55 9.85
N LYS A 150 -38.72 -0.74 9.72
CA LYS A 150 -39.57 -1.32 8.69
C LYS A 150 -41.04 -1.18 9.05
N ASN A 151 -41.88 -0.85 8.06
CA ASN A 151 -43.31 -0.60 8.21
C ASN A 151 -43.66 0.38 9.35
N PRO A 152 -43.08 1.60 9.39
CA PRO A 152 -43.26 2.51 10.52
C PRO A 152 -44.73 2.90 10.76
N GLY A 153 -45.57 2.92 9.71
CA GLY A 153 -47.00 3.22 9.80
C GLY A 153 -47.89 2.12 10.36
N SER A 154 -47.40 0.89 10.56
CA SER A 154 -48.21 -0.27 10.98
C SER A 154 -47.71 -0.85 12.30
N ALA A 155 -48.45 -0.68 13.38
CA ALA A 155 -48.05 -1.19 14.70
C ALA A 155 -47.89 -2.72 14.74
N ALA A 156 -48.63 -3.46 13.92
CA ALA A 156 -48.60 -4.93 13.90
C ALA A 156 -47.38 -5.51 13.16
N THR A 157 -46.77 -4.74 12.25
CA THR A 157 -45.67 -5.19 11.38
C THR A 157 -44.43 -4.30 11.50
N ARG A 158 -44.41 -3.39 12.49
CA ARG A 158 -43.30 -2.47 12.76
C ARG A 158 -42.14 -3.27 13.33
N GLU A 159 -40.97 -3.14 12.70
CA GLU A 159 -39.76 -3.85 13.11
C GLU A 159 -38.56 -2.91 13.05
N MET A 160 -37.72 -2.92 14.09
CA MET A 160 -36.40 -2.28 14.02
C MET A 160 -35.45 -3.20 13.26
N ILE A 161 -34.99 -2.76 12.09
CA ILE A 161 -34.06 -3.53 11.26
C ILE A 161 -32.61 -3.06 11.40
N GLY A 162 -32.37 -1.96 12.11
CA GLY A 162 -31.03 -1.52 12.45
C GLY A 162 -30.99 -0.20 13.22
N PHE A 163 -29.81 0.12 13.71
CA PHE A 163 -29.49 1.43 14.26
C PHE A 163 -28.07 1.84 13.88
N ARG A 164 -27.80 3.14 13.88
CA ARG A 164 -26.45 3.69 13.78
C ARG A 164 -26.23 4.80 14.78
N VAL A 165 -24.97 4.94 15.20
CA VAL A 165 -24.47 6.08 15.97
C VAL A 165 -23.48 6.85 15.12
N SER A 166 -23.59 8.17 15.09
CA SER A 166 -22.73 9.03 14.28
C SER A 166 -22.79 10.49 14.77
N SER A 167 -22.17 11.40 14.03
CA SER A 167 -22.24 12.84 14.23
C SER A 167 -22.22 13.56 12.88
N GLU A 168 -22.73 14.78 12.83
CA GLU A 168 -22.69 15.57 11.58
C GLU A 168 -21.26 15.94 11.20
N LYS A 169 -20.40 16.14 12.21
CA LYS A 169 -18.96 16.30 12.06
C LYS A 169 -18.23 15.58 13.19
N ALA A 170 -17.13 14.93 12.86
CA ALA A 170 -16.17 14.43 13.84
C ALA A 170 -14.80 15.03 13.52
N GLN A 171 -14.12 15.52 14.55
CA GLN A 171 -12.76 16.03 14.47
C GLN A 171 -11.91 15.32 15.51
N GLY A 172 -10.96 14.52 15.08
CA GLY A 172 -10.13 13.76 15.99
C GLY A 172 -9.20 12.81 15.28
N LEU A 173 -8.52 11.97 16.05
CA LEU A 173 -7.65 10.92 15.56
C LEU A 173 -8.09 9.59 16.16
N LEU A 174 -8.54 8.69 15.31
CA LEU A 174 -8.75 7.28 15.66
C LEU A 174 -7.45 6.53 15.36
N THR A 175 -6.83 5.95 16.39
CA THR A 175 -5.67 5.08 16.22
C THR A 175 -5.99 3.66 16.62
N ILE A 176 -5.36 2.70 15.94
CA ILE A 176 -5.59 1.27 16.12
C ILE A 176 -4.21 0.60 16.18
N GLY A 177 -4.06 -0.41 17.05
CA GLY A 177 -2.77 -1.06 17.25
C GLY A 177 -1.81 -0.26 18.13
N THR A 178 -0.53 -0.64 18.13
CA THR A 178 0.49 -0.08 19.03
C THR A 178 1.63 0.63 18.29
N GLU A 179 1.83 0.34 17.01
CA GLU A 179 2.91 0.90 16.21
C GLU A 179 2.75 0.66 14.70
N ASN A 180 3.22 1.60 13.89
CA ASN A 180 3.37 1.42 12.45
C ASN A 180 4.65 0.60 12.15
N SER A 181 4.51 -0.71 11.99
CA SER A 181 5.61 -1.61 11.63
C SER A 181 5.28 -2.44 10.39
N ALA A 182 6.25 -3.21 9.88
CA ALA A 182 6.00 -4.17 8.80
C ALA A 182 5.12 -5.36 9.23
N VAL A 183 4.90 -5.54 10.54
CA VAL A 183 4.04 -6.59 11.11
C VAL A 183 2.65 -6.01 11.37
N PRO A 184 1.60 -6.55 10.72
CA PRO A 184 0.23 -6.08 10.93
C PRO A 184 -0.18 -6.23 12.40
N ASN A 185 -0.75 -5.19 12.98
CA ASN A 185 -1.29 -5.21 14.34
C ASN A 185 -2.54 -4.32 14.44
N GLY A 186 -3.33 -4.50 15.49
CA GLY A 186 -4.52 -3.69 15.71
C GLY A 186 -5.77 -4.20 14.99
N VAL A 187 -5.80 -4.25 13.65
CA VAL A 187 -6.99 -4.68 12.91
C VAL A 187 -6.96 -6.19 12.63
N ASN A 188 -7.87 -6.96 13.23
CA ASN A 188 -8.01 -8.41 13.01
C ASN A 188 -9.15 -8.75 12.05
N ALA A 189 -10.27 -8.04 12.14
CA ALA A 189 -11.41 -8.18 11.25
C ALA A 189 -12.14 -6.84 11.13
N LEU A 190 -12.57 -6.49 9.91
CA LEU A 190 -13.31 -5.26 9.68
C LEU A 190 -14.40 -5.44 8.64
N SER A 191 -15.63 -5.09 9.03
CA SER A 191 -16.78 -4.94 8.15
C SER A 191 -17.09 -3.46 8.03
N GLY A 192 -17.16 -2.93 6.83
CA GLY A 192 -17.25 -1.49 6.69
C GLY A 192 -17.06 -0.95 5.28
N TYR A 193 -17.06 0.37 5.21
CA TYR A 193 -16.81 1.19 4.02
C TYR A 193 -15.77 2.25 4.36
N ILE A 194 -14.60 2.16 3.73
CA ILE A 194 -13.48 3.08 3.96
C ILE A 194 -12.86 3.45 2.61
N PRO A 195 -13.01 4.70 2.14
CA PRO A 195 -12.24 5.20 1.01
C PRO A 195 -10.76 5.27 1.38
N VAL A 196 -9.86 4.97 0.44
CA VAL A 196 -8.42 4.93 0.68
C VAL A 196 -7.70 5.74 -0.39
N ARG A 197 -6.80 6.60 0.07
CA ARG A 197 -5.95 7.46 -0.76
C ARG A 197 -4.60 7.69 -0.07
N SER A 198 -3.62 8.24 -0.78
CA SER A 198 -2.34 8.65 -0.17
C SER A 198 -2.39 10.08 0.33
N ASP A 199 -3.17 10.94 -0.33
CA ASP A 199 -3.37 12.35 0.02
C ASP A 199 -4.69 12.88 -0.57
N SER A 200 -4.93 14.19 -0.39
CA SER A 200 -6.11 14.89 -0.88
C SER A 200 -6.28 14.90 -2.41
N SER A 201 -5.30 14.43 -3.19
CA SER A 201 -5.45 14.28 -4.64
C SER A 201 -6.37 13.12 -5.04
N GLY A 202 -6.77 12.26 -4.08
CA GLY A 202 -7.65 11.12 -4.33
C GLY A 202 -6.95 9.95 -5.02
N LYS A 203 -5.62 9.92 -4.97
CA LYS A 203 -4.78 8.90 -5.62
C LYS A 203 -3.96 8.14 -4.58
N ILE A 204 -3.57 6.92 -4.91
CA ILE A 204 -2.58 6.15 -4.16
C ILE A 204 -1.22 6.35 -4.80
N LYS A 205 -0.25 6.74 -3.99
CA LYS A 205 1.14 6.99 -4.37
C LYS A 205 2.04 6.04 -3.63
N GLY A 206 3.07 5.55 -4.30
CA GLY A 206 4.11 4.75 -3.68
C GLY A 206 5.40 4.84 -4.44
N VAL A 207 6.45 4.30 -3.82
CA VAL A 207 7.76 4.15 -4.44
C VAL A 207 8.19 2.70 -4.39
N VAL A 208 9.00 2.29 -5.36
CA VAL A 208 9.66 0.99 -5.37
C VAL A 208 11.17 1.22 -5.38
N GLU A 209 11.87 0.34 -4.67
CA GLU A 209 13.34 0.24 -4.66
C GLU A 209 13.71 -1.17 -5.12
N THR A 210 14.68 -1.30 -6.03
CA THR A 210 15.27 -2.58 -6.44
C THR A 210 16.73 -2.59 -6.02
N ALA A 211 17.18 -3.69 -5.42
CA ALA A 211 18.60 -3.86 -5.12
C ALA A 211 19.38 -4.14 -6.41
N PRO A 212 20.62 -3.64 -6.56
CA PRO A 212 21.48 -4.08 -7.65
C PRO A 212 21.77 -5.58 -7.48
N SER A 213 21.82 -6.30 -8.60
CA SER A 213 21.97 -7.75 -8.58
C SER A 213 22.75 -8.23 -9.80
N TYR A 214 23.50 -9.32 -9.64
CA TYR A 214 24.21 -9.95 -10.75
C TYR A 214 23.29 -10.93 -11.47
N PHE A 215 23.07 -10.69 -12.77
CA PHE A 215 22.42 -11.63 -13.67
C PHE A 215 23.46 -12.65 -14.13
N ASP A 216 23.38 -13.87 -13.61
CA ASP A 216 24.22 -14.98 -14.02
C ASP A 216 23.60 -15.71 -15.22
N ALA A 217 24.20 -15.59 -16.40
CA ALA A 217 23.72 -16.21 -17.62
C ALA A 217 24.01 -17.72 -17.70
N SER A 218 24.84 -18.25 -16.78
CA SER A 218 25.08 -19.69 -16.64
C SER A 218 23.98 -20.42 -15.86
N ASP A 219 23.17 -19.68 -15.10
CA ASP A 219 22.02 -20.23 -14.39
C ASP A 219 21.00 -20.79 -15.41
N PRO A 220 20.57 -22.06 -15.28
CA PRO A 220 19.57 -22.67 -16.16
C PRO A 220 18.27 -21.86 -16.32
N TYR A 221 17.87 -21.08 -15.31
CA TYR A 221 16.66 -20.26 -15.33
C TYR A 221 16.86 -18.88 -15.96
N ASN A 222 18.09 -18.39 -16.00
CA ASN A 222 18.45 -17.09 -16.59
C ASN A 222 19.13 -17.25 -17.96
N ARG A 223 19.24 -18.49 -18.47
CA ARG A 223 19.96 -18.80 -19.70
C ARG A 223 19.37 -18.04 -20.89
N ILE A 224 20.25 -17.28 -21.55
CA ILE A 224 19.96 -16.63 -22.82
C ILE A 224 20.39 -17.57 -23.96
N SER A 225 19.54 -17.70 -24.97
CA SER A 225 19.79 -18.53 -26.16
C SER A 225 19.21 -17.88 -27.41
N GLY A 226 19.79 -18.22 -28.56
CA GLY A 226 19.38 -17.62 -29.82
C GLY A 226 20.09 -18.21 -31.03
N SER A 227 19.94 -17.54 -32.17
CA SER A 227 20.67 -17.85 -33.40
C SER A 227 21.39 -16.60 -33.89
N LEU A 228 22.70 -16.72 -34.07
CA LEU A 228 23.58 -15.66 -34.57
C LEU A 228 23.76 -15.81 -36.08
N ASN A 229 23.62 -14.71 -36.81
CA ASN A 229 24.07 -14.59 -38.20
C ASN A 229 25.53 -14.09 -38.20
N ALA A 230 26.42 -14.89 -38.77
CA ALA A 230 27.83 -14.55 -38.93
C ALA A 230 28.22 -14.57 -40.43
N PRO A 231 29.41 -14.07 -40.80
CA PRO A 231 29.84 -14.04 -42.19
C PRO A 231 29.88 -15.44 -42.84
N LEU A 232 30.03 -15.49 -44.17
CA LEU A 232 30.05 -16.73 -44.96
C LEU A 232 28.74 -17.55 -44.91
N GLY A 233 27.61 -16.87 -44.72
CA GLY A 233 26.28 -17.50 -44.65
C GLY A 233 26.12 -18.38 -43.40
N THR A 234 26.89 -18.11 -42.35
CA THR A 234 26.92 -18.92 -41.13
C THR A 234 25.77 -18.54 -40.22
N VAL A 235 25.03 -19.54 -39.77
CA VAL A 235 24.02 -19.41 -38.73
C VAL A 235 24.37 -20.36 -37.59
N ALA A 236 24.69 -19.81 -36.43
CA ALA A 236 25.06 -20.56 -35.24
C ALA A 236 23.98 -20.42 -34.15
N LYS A 237 23.40 -21.55 -33.74
CA LYS A 237 22.56 -21.64 -32.54
C LYS A 237 23.47 -21.65 -31.32
N PHE A 238 23.15 -20.84 -30.32
CA PHE A 238 23.95 -20.74 -29.12
C PHE A 238 23.09 -20.64 -27.87
N HIS A 239 23.71 -20.96 -26.75
CA HIS A 239 23.27 -20.56 -25.43
C HIS A 239 24.43 -20.02 -24.62
N LEU A 240 24.14 -19.14 -23.67
CA LEU A 240 25.12 -18.70 -22.69
C LEU A 240 25.28 -19.76 -21.60
N ASP A 241 26.52 -20.09 -21.25
CA ASP A 241 26.85 -21.11 -20.25
C ASP A 241 27.94 -20.68 -19.26
N GLN A 242 28.41 -19.44 -19.35
CA GLN A 242 29.31 -18.81 -18.39
C GLN A 242 29.12 -17.29 -18.41
N GLY A 243 29.38 -16.66 -17.26
CA GLY A 243 29.43 -15.21 -17.13
C GLY A 243 28.04 -14.60 -16.98
N GLY A 244 27.96 -13.28 -17.13
CA GLY A 244 26.76 -12.54 -16.81
C GLY A 244 27.00 -11.03 -16.86
N PHE A 245 26.05 -10.28 -16.30
CA PHE A 245 26.15 -8.83 -16.21
C PHE A 245 25.42 -8.34 -14.96
N TRP A 246 25.82 -7.18 -14.47
CA TRP A 246 25.12 -6.56 -13.35
C TRP A 246 23.90 -5.78 -13.83
N VAL A 247 22.80 -5.96 -13.13
CA VAL A 247 21.59 -5.15 -13.23
C VAL A 247 21.65 -4.06 -12.16
N PRO A 248 21.45 -2.78 -12.52
CA PRO A 248 21.50 -1.70 -11.57
C PRO A 248 20.32 -1.72 -10.61
N GLY A 249 20.56 -1.22 -9.39
CA GLY A 249 19.51 -0.98 -8.42
C GLY A 249 18.89 0.40 -8.64
N PHE A 250 17.57 0.48 -8.58
CA PHE A 250 16.83 1.72 -8.70
C PHE A 250 16.18 2.08 -7.37
N LYS A 251 16.11 3.37 -7.05
CA LYS A 251 15.48 3.87 -5.83
C LYS A 251 14.51 4.99 -6.16
N ASN A 252 13.41 5.07 -5.40
CA ASN A 252 12.35 6.06 -5.59
C ASN A 252 11.65 5.97 -6.95
N VAL A 253 11.48 4.76 -7.49
CA VAL A 253 10.66 4.55 -8.69
C VAL A 253 9.19 4.76 -8.29
N GLY A 254 8.63 5.93 -8.61
CA GLY A 254 7.28 6.30 -8.23
C GLY A 254 6.19 5.60 -9.04
N PHE A 255 5.09 5.27 -8.39
CA PHE A 255 3.82 4.95 -9.06
C PHE A 255 2.67 5.77 -8.50
N GLU A 256 1.64 5.92 -9.33
CA GLU A 256 0.39 6.57 -8.96
C GLU A 256 -0.78 5.82 -9.59
N ILE A 257 -1.80 5.50 -8.81
CA ILE A 257 -3.04 4.87 -9.26
C ILE A 257 -4.25 5.57 -8.64
N PRO A 258 -5.46 5.42 -9.20
CA PRO A 258 -6.65 5.95 -8.59
C PRO A 258 -6.85 5.42 -7.16
N GLY A 259 -7.36 6.26 -6.26
CA GLY A 259 -7.88 5.82 -4.98
C GLY A 259 -9.01 4.80 -5.17
N PHE A 260 -9.26 4.01 -4.14
CA PHE A 260 -10.28 2.96 -4.16
C PHE A 260 -10.94 2.89 -2.80
N THR A 261 -12.04 2.15 -2.71
CA THR A 261 -12.80 1.99 -1.48
C THR A 261 -12.73 0.55 -1.01
N ILE A 262 -12.38 0.37 0.26
CA ILE A 262 -12.48 -0.90 0.98
C ILE A 262 -13.94 -1.04 1.43
N LYS A 263 -14.67 -2.01 0.85
CA LYS A 263 -16.05 -2.30 1.23
C LYS A 263 -16.35 -3.80 1.29
N GLY A 264 -17.00 -4.24 2.37
CA GLY A 264 -17.37 -5.65 2.53
C GLY A 264 -17.56 -6.12 3.97
N ASN A 265 -17.91 -7.40 4.13
CA ASN A 265 -18.06 -8.06 5.43
C ASN A 265 -16.78 -8.81 5.81
N ARG A 266 -16.38 -8.67 7.08
CA ARG A 266 -15.30 -9.42 7.75
C ARG A 266 -14.04 -9.49 6.89
N MET A 267 -13.64 -8.35 6.33
CA MET A 267 -12.54 -8.25 5.39
C MET A 267 -11.25 -8.70 6.10
N PRO A 268 -10.64 -9.83 5.67
CA PRO A 268 -9.49 -10.39 6.39
C PRO A 268 -8.18 -9.70 5.99
N THR A 269 -8.05 -9.26 4.73
CA THR A 269 -6.91 -8.54 4.10
C THR A 269 -7.25 -8.42 2.62
N VAL A 270 -7.34 -7.21 2.03
CA VAL A 270 -7.76 -7.11 0.61
C VAL A 270 -7.19 -5.91 -0.16
N LEU A 271 -6.04 -5.36 0.24
CA LEU A 271 -5.42 -4.35 -0.61
C LEU A 271 -4.34 -4.98 -1.48
N SER A 272 -4.74 -5.50 -2.64
CA SER A 272 -3.82 -5.93 -3.70
C SER A 272 -3.79 -4.86 -4.78
N LEU A 273 -2.75 -4.04 -4.79
CA LEU A 273 -2.52 -3.06 -5.84
C LEU A 273 -1.54 -3.64 -6.85
N ASN A 274 -1.82 -3.43 -8.14
CA ASN A 274 -0.92 -3.82 -9.23
C ASN A 274 -0.53 -2.61 -10.10
N PRO A 275 0.09 -1.56 -9.54
CA PRO A 275 0.57 -0.44 -10.35
C PRO A 275 1.62 -0.89 -11.35
N VAL A 276 1.61 -0.24 -12.52
CA VAL A 276 2.67 -0.38 -13.52
C VAL A 276 3.66 0.77 -13.34
N VAL A 277 4.92 0.45 -13.07
CA VAL A 277 6.02 1.42 -13.02
C VAL A 277 6.82 1.40 -14.31
N GLN A 278 7.38 2.55 -14.67
CA GLN A 278 8.38 2.69 -15.72
C GLN A 278 9.76 2.75 -15.08
N LEU A 279 10.65 1.85 -15.48
CA LEU A 279 12.05 1.84 -15.08
C LEU A 279 12.89 2.56 -16.15
N PRO A 280 14.03 3.18 -15.78
CA PRO A 280 14.95 3.78 -16.74
C PRO A 280 15.43 2.78 -17.80
N ASP A 281 15.70 3.27 -19.00
CA ASP A 281 16.28 2.46 -20.08
C ASP A 281 17.66 1.92 -19.63
N LEU A 282 18.02 0.72 -20.11
CA LEU A 282 19.32 0.12 -19.85
C LEU A 282 20.12 0.03 -21.15
N VAL A 283 21.43 0.23 -21.06
CA VAL A 283 22.38 -0.07 -22.13
C VAL A 283 23.26 -1.19 -21.61
N LEU A 284 23.17 -2.38 -22.18
CA LEU A 284 24.00 -3.51 -21.80
C LEU A 284 25.21 -3.58 -22.74
N GLY A 285 26.41 -3.67 -22.17
CA GLY A 285 27.68 -3.78 -22.87
C GLY A 285 28.20 -2.47 -23.50
N ARG A 286 29.27 -2.60 -24.28
CA ARG A 286 29.96 -1.51 -24.99
C ARG A 286 29.70 -1.62 -26.49
N ASP A 287 29.41 -0.50 -27.15
CA ASP A 287 29.34 -0.43 -28.62
C ASP A 287 30.77 -0.52 -29.21
N PHE A 288 31.08 -1.61 -29.92
CA PHE A 288 32.40 -1.86 -30.52
C PHE A 288 32.76 -0.87 -31.63
N ASN A 289 31.77 -0.24 -32.26
CA ASN A 289 31.99 0.62 -33.42
C ASN A 289 32.10 2.11 -33.07
N ASN A 290 31.69 2.51 -31.86
CA ASN A 290 31.58 3.93 -31.52
C ASN A 290 31.90 4.28 -30.05
N SER A 291 32.36 3.35 -29.22
CA SER A 291 32.73 3.62 -27.81
C SER A 291 31.63 4.29 -26.95
N ASN A 292 30.40 4.41 -27.46
CA ASN A 292 29.36 5.26 -26.91
C ASN A 292 28.31 4.38 -26.22
N CYS A 293 28.34 4.35 -24.89
CA CYS A 293 27.24 3.79 -24.08
C CYS A 293 26.01 4.74 -24.01
N GLY A 294 25.78 5.55 -25.05
CA GLY A 294 24.97 6.77 -25.00
C GLY A 294 25.82 8.03 -25.26
N SER A 295 25.19 9.18 -25.46
CA SER A 295 25.86 10.45 -25.74
C SER A 295 26.66 10.95 -24.52
N GLY A 296 27.91 10.49 -24.40
CA GLY A 296 28.85 10.91 -23.35
C GLY A 296 29.87 9.81 -23.07
N SER A 297 31.12 10.03 -23.45
CA SER A 297 32.25 9.09 -23.33
C SER A 297 32.63 8.70 -21.89
N SER A 298 32.02 9.30 -20.87
CA SER A 298 32.26 9.05 -19.44
C SER A 298 31.22 8.13 -18.76
N GLN A 299 30.22 7.61 -19.49
CA GLN A 299 29.10 6.84 -18.91
C GLN A 299 29.21 5.31 -19.06
N CYS A 300 30.25 4.82 -19.72
CA CYS A 300 30.57 3.39 -19.74
C CYS A 300 31.29 3.02 -18.42
N ASN A 301 30.54 2.79 -17.32
CA ASN A 301 31.11 2.30 -16.05
C ASN A 301 32.06 1.14 -16.32
N SER A 302 33.36 1.26 -15.99
CA SER A 302 34.32 0.16 -15.98
C SER A 302 33.87 -0.91 -14.98
N TYR A 303 33.08 -1.89 -15.41
CA TYR A 303 32.58 -2.92 -14.52
C TYR A 303 33.67 -3.94 -14.19
N GLY A 304 33.80 -4.28 -12.91
CA GLY A 304 34.43 -5.52 -12.46
C GLY A 304 35.96 -5.53 -12.40
N LEU A 305 36.67 -4.47 -12.78
CA LEU A 305 38.11 -4.42 -12.53
C LEU A 305 38.36 -4.07 -11.06
N SER A 306 38.57 -5.11 -10.24
CA SER A 306 39.41 -4.97 -9.04
C SER A 306 40.74 -4.37 -9.48
N SER A 307 41.22 -3.33 -8.79
CA SER A 307 42.58 -2.80 -8.96
C SER A 307 43.68 -3.86 -8.79
N ASN A 308 43.32 -5.05 -8.27
CA ASN A 308 44.20 -6.18 -8.00
C ASN A 308 43.89 -7.47 -8.79
N GLY A 309 42.97 -7.46 -9.77
CA GLY A 309 42.85 -8.52 -10.79
C GLY A 309 42.52 -9.96 -10.33
N SER A 310 42.03 -10.19 -9.11
CA SER A 310 42.00 -11.56 -8.55
C SER A 310 40.69 -12.06 -7.90
N THR A 311 39.60 -11.29 -7.87
CA THR A 311 38.32 -11.79 -7.34
C THR A 311 37.14 -11.25 -8.14
N PHE A 312 36.35 -12.14 -8.75
CA PHE A 312 35.09 -11.84 -9.43
C PHE A 312 33.97 -12.69 -8.81
N PRO A 313 32.73 -12.18 -8.70
CA PRO A 313 32.26 -10.85 -9.10
C PRO A 313 32.50 -9.76 -8.04
N VAL A 314 33.07 -8.60 -8.42
CA VAL A 314 33.15 -7.40 -7.56
C VAL A 314 31.91 -6.52 -7.79
N LYS A 315 31.36 -5.96 -6.72
CA LYS A 315 30.21 -5.05 -6.74
C LYS A 315 30.57 -3.72 -7.44
N PRO A 316 29.71 -3.16 -8.29
CA PRO A 316 30.05 -1.99 -9.09
C PRO A 316 29.98 -0.65 -8.35
N THR A 317 30.80 0.27 -8.86
CA THR A 317 30.86 1.71 -8.58
C THR A 317 30.16 2.46 -9.73
N TYR A 318 29.30 3.45 -9.44
CA TYR A 318 28.54 4.17 -10.48
C TYR A 318 29.00 5.62 -10.61
N THR A 319 29.10 6.10 -11.85
CA THR A 319 29.33 7.53 -12.14
C THR A 319 28.11 8.10 -12.86
N ILE A 320 27.51 9.16 -12.30
CA ILE A 320 26.39 9.90 -12.92
C ILE A 320 26.89 11.32 -13.19
N GLY A 321 27.01 11.72 -14.46
CA GLY A 321 27.53 13.05 -14.82
C GLY A 321 29.00 13.23 -14.40
N SER A 322 29.31 14.31 -13.66
CA SER A 322 30.66 14.59 -13.13
C SER A 322 30.92 14.02 -11.74
N THR A 323 30.00 13.23 -11.18
CA THR A 323 30.11 12.68 -9.84
C THR A 323 30.44 11.19 -9.91
N THR A 324 31.67 10.84 -9.55
CA THR A 324 32.12 9.46 -9.34
C THR A 324 31.67 8.98 -7.96
N ILE A 325 30.88 7.91 -7.88
CA ILE A 325 30.50 7.28 -6.61
C ILE A 325 31.22 5.93 -6.53
N SER A 326 32.45 5.95 -6.01
CA SER A 326 33.35 4.79 -5.91
C SER A 326 33.44 4.15 -4.52
N ASP A 327 33.61 2.83 -4.49
CA ASP A 327 34.00 2.06 -3.32
C ASP A 327 35.51 2.21 -3.03
N GLY A 328 35.86 3.17 -2.17
CA GLY A 328 37.06 2.98 -1.34
C GLY A 328 36.74 1.88 -0.33
N ALA A 329 37.47 0.77 -0.33
CA ALA A 329 37.46 -0.32 0.66
C ALA A 329 36.55 -0.09 1.90
N GLY A 330 35.25 -0.43 1.79
CA GLY A 330 34.25 -0.15 2.83
C GLY A 330 32.87 0.16 2.21
N GLY A 331 32.00 -0.84 2.18
CA GLY A 331 30.83 -0.87 1.31
C GLY A 331 29.78 0.24 1.48
N ASN A 332 29.23 0.68 0.34
CA ASN A 332 27.85 1.14 0.23
C ASN A 332 27.28 0.76 -1.14
N ILE A 333 26.03 0.31 -1.14
CA ILE A 333 25.27 -0.08 -2.33
C ILE A 333 24.82 1.20 -3.04
N VAL A 334 25.21 1.42 -4.30
CA VAL A 334 24.79 2.61 -5.04
C VAL A 334 23.45 2.33 -5.74
N TYR A 335 22.46 3.16 -5.43
CA TYR A 335 21.13 3.13 -6.04
C TYR A 335 20.96 4.31 -7.00
N LEU A 336 20.35 4.07 -8.16
CA LEU A 336 20.08 5.09 -9.17
C LEU A 336 18.69 5.68 -8.96
N ASN A 337 18.58 7.01 -8.97
CA ASN A 337 17.29 7.71 -8.90
C ASN A 337 16.74 7.96 -10.33
N PRO A 338 15.62 7.33 -10.73
CA PRO A 338 15.05 7.44 -12.07
C PRO A 338 14.72 8.87 -12.49
N ASN A 339 14.38 9.74 -11.52
CA ASN A 339 13.92 11.10 -11.81
C ASN A 339 14.99 11.98 -12.47
N ASN A 340 16.26 11.54 -12.45
CA ASN A 340 17.41 12.28 -12.98
C ASN A 340 18.18 11.53 -14.08
N ILE A 341 17.73 10.33 -14.49
CA ILE A 341 18.50 9.44 -15.38
C ILE A 341 17.56 8.79 -16.40
N SER A 342 17.79 9.07 -17.68
CA SER A 342 17.03 8.48 -18.78
C SER A 342 17.57 7.13 -19.27
N ALA A 343 18.87 6.85 -19.05
CA ALA A 343 19.50 5.59 -19.43
C ALA A 343 20.69 5.23 -18.52
N VAL A 344 20.93 3.94 -18.29
CA VAL A 344 22.04 3.42 -17.46
C VAL A 344 22.87 2.41 -18.25
N GLY A 345 24.18 2.65 -18.37
CA GLY A 345 25.12 1.69 -18.92
C GLY A 345 25.51 0.61 -17.91
N THR A 346 25.31 -0.66 -18.27
CA THR A 346 25.89 -1.82 -17.59
C THR A 346 26.96 -2.40 -18.50
N GLN A 347 28.11 -2.77 -17.98
CA GLN A 347 29.11 -3.50 -18.77
C GLN A 347 29.00 -4.99 -18.43
N GLY A 348 28.77 -5.81 -19.46
CA GLY A 348 29.01 -7.24 -19.41
C GLY A 348 30.34 -7.55 -20.08
N GLY A 349 31.18 -8.38 -19.45
CA GLY A 349 32.45 -8.82 -20.01
C GLY A 349 33.58 -7.78 -19.95
N VAL A 350 34.81 -8.27 -19.76
CA VAL A 350 36.01 -7.42 -19.68
C VAL A 350 36.29 -6.76 -21.03
N ASN A 351 36.63 -5.48 -20.99
CA ASN A 351 36.79 -4.59 -22.14
C ASN A 351 38.13 -4.67 -22.90
N ASP A 352 38.96 -5.70 -22.70
CA ASP A 352 40.30 -5.71 -23.30
C ASP A 352 40.60 -7.04 -24.01
N PRO A 353 40.60 -7.05 -25.35
CA PRO A 353 41.08 -8.17 -26.16
C PRO A 353 42.50 -8.62 -25.78
N ASN A 354 43.33 -7.72 -25.23
CA ASN A 354 44.72 -8.02 -24.86
C ASN A 354 44.89 -8.60 -23.45
N GLN A 355 43.82 -8.68 -22.65
CA GLN A 355 43.83 -9.20 -21.27
C GLN A 355 43.14 -10.57 -21.12
N ALA A 356 42.58 -11.11 -22.20
CA ALA A 356 41.98 -12.45 -22.26
C ALA A 356 43.04 -13.59 -22.19
N ASN A 357 44.32 -13.24 -22.33
CA ASN A 357 45.47 -14.15 -22.23
C ASN A 357 45.88 -14.51 -20.79
N ASN A 358 45.33 -13.82 -19.79
CA ASN A 358 45.65 -14.05 -18.38
C ASN A 358 44.48 -14.82 -17.74
N ASN A 359 44.72 -16.10 -17.40
CA ASN A 359 43.76 -17.14 -17.00
C ASN A 359 42.85 -16.82 -15.79
N THR A 360 42.93 -15.62 -15.20
CA THR A 360 42.10 -15.12 -14.09
C THR A 360 40.95 -14.20 -14.53
N ASN A 361 41.06 -13.54 -15.70
CA ASN A 361 40.04 -12.60 -16.23
C ASN A 361 38.93 -13.27 -17.08
N VAL A 362 39.12 -14.55 -17.40
CA VAL A 362 38.27 -15.37 -18.28
C VAL A 362 36.92 -15.72 -17.63
N LEU A 363 36.81 -15.62 -16.30
CA LEU A 363 35.59 -15.92 -15.55
C LEU A 363 34.53 -14.79 -15.58
N ALA A 364 34.90 -13.57 -16.01
CA ALA A 364 34.00 -12.41 -16.06
C ALA A 364 33.38 -12.14 -17.46
N SER A 365 33.86 -12.85 -18.47
CA SER A 365 33.36 -12.74 -19.85
C SER A 365 32.21 -13.71 -20.08
N ILE A 366 31.19 -13.26 -20.81
CA ILE A 366 30.06 -14.11 -21.19
C ILE A 366 30.56 -15.12 -22.22
N ARG A 367 30.33 -16.42 -21.99
CA ARG A 367 30.64 -17.46 -22.96
C ARG A 367 29.37 -17.94 -23.64
N ALA A 368 29.41 -17.96 -24.97
CA ALA A 368 28.39 -18.59 -25.80
C ALA A 368 28.89 -19.96 -26.26
N LYS A 369 28.13 -21.00 -25.94
CA LYS A 369 28.35 -22.37 -26.42
C LYS A 369 27.46 -22.61 -27.63
N VAL A 370 28.04 -23.19 -28.69
CA VAL A 370 27.35 -23.47 -29.94
C VAL A 370 26.59 -24.81 -29.81
N ASP A 371 25.28 -24.77 -29.97
CA ASP A 371 24.40 -25.95 -29.97
C ASP A 371 24.25 -26.57 -31.35
N GLY A 372 24.47 -25.78 -32.40
CA GLY A 372 24.40 -26.23 -33.77
C GLY A 372 24.78 -25.11 -34.73
N CYS A 373 25.34 -25.46 -35.87
CA CYS A 373 25.81 -24.49 -36.85
C CYS A 373 25.46 -24.97 -38.28
N SER A 374 25.02 -24.05 -39.14
CA SER A 374 24.83 -24.29 -40.58
C SER A 374 25.49 -23.20 -41.42
N GLY A 375 26.07 -23.55 -42.57
CA GLY A 375 26.76 -22.62 -43.47
C GLY A 375 28.26 -22.92 -43.59
N ILE A 376 28.95 -22.21 -44.48
CA ILE A 376 30.36 -22.50 -44.81
C ILE A 376 31.29 -22.12 -43.66
N GLY A 377 30.99 -21.06 -42.91
CA GLY A 377 31.80 -20.67 -41.76
C GLY A 377 31.69 -21.60 -40.56
N CYS A 378 30.80 -22.61 -40.56
CA CYS A 378 30.74 -23.61 -39.50
C CYS A 378 31.94 -24.56 -39.47
N ILE A 379 32.64 -24.71 -40.60
CA ILE A 379 33.84 -25.55 -40.69
C ILE A 379 34.99 -24.93 -39.88
N VAL A 380 35.02 -23.60 -39.83
CA VAL A 380 36.04 -22.82 -39.11
C VAL A 380 35.57 -22.34 -37.74
N ALA A 381 34.29 -22.54 -37.42
CA ALA A 381 33.71 -22.17 -36.15
C ALA A 381 34.01 -23.25 -35.08
N GLY A 382 34.80 -22.92 -34.06
CA GLY A 382 34.87 -23.64 -32.78
C GLY A 382 33.53 -23.82 -32.03
N SER A 383 33.56 -24.65 -30.98
CA SER A 383 32.37 -25.07 -30.21
C SER A 383 31.92 -24.10 -29.10
N SER A 384 32.79 -23.17 -28.69
CA SER A 384 32.53 -22.17 -27.65
C SER A 384 33.37 -20.92 -27.90
N TYR A 385 32.81 -19.76 -27.59
CA TYR A 385 33.49 -18.46 -27.71
C TYR A 385 33.11 -17.55 -26.56
N TYR A 386 34.03 -16.66 -26.21
CA TYR A 386 33.68 -15.48 -25.43
C TYR A 386 32.99 -14.47 -26.34
N VAL A 387 31.91 -13.86 -25.84
CA VAL A 387 31.12 -12.89 -26.58
C VAL A 387 31.04 -11.60 -25.79
N ASN A 388 31.18 -10.49 -26.49
CA ASN A 388 30.86 -9.19 -25.94
C ASN A 388 29.53 -8.75 -26.59
N MET A 389 28.50 -8.60 -25.78
CA MET A 389 27.13 -8.31 -26.25
C MET A 389 26.83 -6.84 -26.04
N TYR A 390 26.32 -6.16 -27.07
CA TYR A 390 25.82 -4.79 -26.97
C TYR A 390 24.32 -4.75 -27.29
N THR A 391 23.54 -4.10 -26.40
CA THR A 391 22.12 -3.86 -26.63
C THR A 391 21.58 -2.67 -25.83
N LYS A 392 20.49 -2.07 -26.31
CA LYS A 392 19.69 -1.11 -25.57
C LYS A 392 18.37 -1.76 -25.18
N VAL A 393 18.02 -1.70 -23.91
CA VAL A 393 16.74 -2.14 -23.35
C VAL A 393 15.92 -0.90 -23.06
N LYS A 394 14.72 -0.82 -23.62
CA LYS A 394 13.86 0.36 -23.51
C LYS A 394 12.49 0.05 -22.97
N ASN A 395 11.76 1.10 -22.58
CA ASN A 395 10.35 1.02 -22.18
C ASN A 395 10.13 -0.06 -21.12
N ILE A 396 11.06 -0.15 -20.16
CA ILE A 396 11.06 -1.21 -19.16
C ILE A 396 9.86 -1.01 -18.23
N THR A 397 8.79 -1.78 -18.43
CA THR A 397 7.60 -1.70 -17.59
C THR A 397 7.55 -2.86 -16.60
N ALA A 398 7.17 -2.56 -15.37
CA ALA A 398 7.05 -3.56 -14.33
C ALA A 398 5.71 -3.44 -13.59
N SER A 399 5.02 -4.57 -13.42
CA SER A 399 3.79 -4.68 -12.65
C SER A 399 4.14 -5.04 -11.21
N VAL A 400 3.85 -4.14 -10.28
CA VAL A 400 4.23 -4.29 -8.88
C VAL A 400 3.05 -4.82 -8.10
N THR A 401 3.13 -6.03 -7.56
CA THR A 401 2.11 -6.54 -6.64
C THR A 401 2.40 -6.04 -5.23
N VAL A 402 1.52 -5.17 -4.74
CA VAL A 402 1.55 -4.59 -3.39
C VAL A 402 0.40 -5.22 -2.61
N ASN A 403 0.71 -6.11 -1.66
CA ASN A 403 -0.28 -6.70 -0.77
C ASN A 403 -0.23 -6.01 0.59
N GLN A 404 -1.27 -5.26 0.94
CA GLN A 404 -1.41 -4.55 2.20
C GLN A 404 -2.53 -5.18 3.06
N PRO A 405 -2.17 -5.80 4.19
CA PRO A 405 -3.17 -6.18 5.19
C PRO A 405 -3.75 -4.95 5.88
N LEU A 406 -5.03 -5.04 6.24
CA LEU A 406 -5.74 -3.96 6.95
C LEU A 406 -5.09 -3.63 8.30
N GLY A 407 -4.40 -4.59 8.91
CA GLY A 407 -3.60 -4.38 10.11
C GLY A 407 -2.37 -3.49 9.92
N LEU A 408 -2.15 -2.90 8.73
CA LEU A 408 -1.21 -1.79 8.54
C LEU A 408 -1.88 -0.41 8.68
N ILE A 409 -3.22 -0.35 8.79
CA ILE A 409 -3.95 0.88 9.06
C ILE A 409 -4.00 1.11 10.57
N HIS A 410 -3.32 2.15 11.02
CA HIS A 410 -3.13 2.50 12.43
C HIS A 410 -3.60 3.90 12.78
N SER A 411 -3.79 4.78 11.80
CA SER A 411 -4.09 6.19 12.00
C SER A 411 -5.16 6.63 11.00
N LEU A 412 -6.33 7.00 11.53
CA LEU A 412 -7.46 7.49 10.76
C LEU A 412 -7.85 8.87 11.30
N PRO A 413 -7.39 9.95 10.67
CA PRO A 413 -7.88 11.30 10.96
C PRO A 413 -9.37 11.39 10.63
N LEU A 414 -10.16 11.85 11.59
CA LEU A 414 -11.58 12.12 11.39
C LEU A 414 -11.76 13.62 11.14
N ASN A 415 -12.30 13.99 9.99
CA ASN A 415 -12.64 15.39 9.65
C ASN A 415 -14.12 15.58 9.24
N SER A 416 -14.89 14.50 9.20
CA SER A 416 -16.31 14.42 8.87
C SER A 416 -16.98 13.33 9.69
N GLY A 417 -18.31 13.18 9.55
CA GLY A 417 -19.05 12.12 10.22
C GLY A 417 -18.53 10.72 9.86
N ALA A 418 -18.20 9.93 10.89
CA ALA A 418 -18.06 8.49 10.82
C ALA A 418 -19.28 7.85 11.50
N SER A 419 -19.69 6.67 11.04
CA SER A 419 -20.84 5.96 11.61
C SER A 419 -20.50 4.53 11.96
N LEU A 420 -20.92 4.09 13.14
CA LEU A 420 -20.94 2.69 13.53
C LEU A 420 -22.40 2.23 13.53
N SER A 421 -22.70 1.17 12.80
CA SER A 421 -24.07 0.70 12.59
C SER A 421 -24.21 -0.80 12.79
N LEU A 422 -25.42 -1.24 13.12
CA LEU A 422 -25.84 -2.63 13.16
C LEU A 422 -27.16 -2.76 12.42
N GLN A 423 -27.24 -3.70 11.48
CA GLN A 423 -28.45 -3.95 10.70
C GLN A 423 -28.69 -5.45 10.46
N SER A 424 -29.95 -5.83 10.25
CA SER A 424 -30.39 -7.21 9.96
C SER A 424 -30.51 -7.50 8.46
N GLN A 425 -30.46 -6.49 7.60
CA GLN A 425 -30.53 -6.61 6.14
C GLN A 425 -29.58 -5.62 5.46
N ASN A 426 -29.42 -5.75 4.13
CA ASN A 426 -28.71 -4.73 3.38
C ASN A 426 -29.45 -3.39 3.49
N LEU A 427 -28.74 -2.31 3.79
CA LEU A 427 -29.35 -1.02 4.07
C LEU A 427 -28.44 0.13 3.61
N LEU A 428 -29.01 1.12 2.94
CA LEU A 428 -28.34 2.38 2.65
C LEU A 428 -28.85 3.46 3.61
N TRP A 429 -28.00 3.82 4.57
CA TRP A 429 -28.34 4.85 5.55
C TRP A 429 -28.42 6.25 4.91
N PRO A 430 -29.30 7.15 5.39
CA PRO A 430 -29.40 8.52 4.90
C PRO A 430 -28.05 9.26 4.94
N GLY A 431 -27.76 10.03 3.89
CA GLY A 431 -26.55 10.87 3.82
C GLY A 431 -25.23 10.11 3.60
N GLN A 432 -25.26 8.79 3.41
CA GLN A 432 -24.09 8.00 3.01
C GLN A 432 -23.87 8.01 1.49
N PRO A 433 -22.63 7.72 1.02
CA PRO A 433 -22.37 7.43 -0.38
C PRO A 433 -23.30 6.32 -0.91
N LEU A 434 -23.75 6.44 -2.17
CA LEU A 434 -24.72 5.49 -2.75
C LEU A 434 -24.20 4.05 -2.83
N ASP A 435 -22.88 3.87 -2.77
CA ASP A 435 -22.23 2.56 -2.80
C ASP A 435 -21.76 2.06 -1.42
N ASP A 436 -22.05 2.80 -0.34
CA ASP A 436 -21.95 2.36 1.06
C ASP A 436 -23.25 1.65 1.48
N ILE A 437 -23.52 0.53 0.83
CA ILE A 437 -24.63 -0.35 1.17
C ILE A 437 -24.15 -1.24 2.31
N THR A 438 -24.63 -0.97 3.52
CA THR A 438 -24.25 -1.73 4.70
C THR A 438 -24.85 -3.12 4.62
N SER A 439 -24.09 -4.13 5.02
CA SER A 439 -24.53 -5.54 5.01
C SER A 439 -24.92 -6.00 6.42
N PRO A 440 -25.70 -7.07 6.59
CA PRO A 440 -26.11 -7.53 7.90
C PRO A 440 -24.95 -7.73 8.88
N GLY A 441 -25.15 -7.36 10.14
CA GLY A 441 -24.10 -7.33 11.17
C GLY A 441 -23.61 -5.93 11.48
N TRP A 442 -22.49 -5.83 12.20
CA TRP A 442 -21.87 -4.55 12.51
C TRP A 442 -21.11 -4.00 11.30
N TRP A 443 -21.18 -2.68 11.10
CA TRP A 443 -20.57 -2.00 9.96
C TRP A 443 -20.02 -0.64 10.38
N LEU A 444 -18.74 -0.41 10.07
CA LEU A 444 -18.06 0.87 10.25
C LEU A 444 -17.98 1.60 8.91
N SER A 445 -18.55 2.80 8.82
CA SER A 445 -18.45 3.65 7.64
C SER A 445 -17.73 4.96 7.99
N VAL A 446 -16.74 5.32 7.18
CA VAL A 446 -16.00 6.56 7.29
C VAL A 446 -16.14 7.32 5.98
N LYS A 447 -16.63 8.57 6.06
CA LYS A 447 -16.91 9.39 4.88
C LYS A 447 -15.64 10.00 4.28
N ASP A 448 -14.74 10.49 5.13
CA ASP A 448 -13.42 10.89 4.67
C ASP A 448 -12.55 9.67 4.45
N GLY A 449 -11.87 9.62 3.30
CA GLY A 449 -10.92 8.56 3.04
C GLY A 449 -9.76 8.56 4.03
N VAL A 450 -9.23 7.37 4.30
CA VAL A 450 -7.99 7.20 5.05
C VAL A 450 -6.83 7.58 4.15
N ASP A 451 -6.00 8.51 4.66
CA ASP A 451 -4.76 8.93 4.02
C ASP A 451 -3.62 8.00 4.49
N LEU A 452 -3.20 7.07 3.62
CA LEU A 452 -2.08 6.16 3.90
C LEU A 452 -0.71 6.85 3.80
N GLY A 453 -0.65 8.01 3.15
CA GLY A 453 0.61 8.60 2.72
C GLY A 453 1.24 7.81 1.58
N THR A 454 2.50 8.13 1.27
CA THR A 454 3.27 7.38 0.27
C THR A 454 3.55 5.97 0.80
N ILE A 455 3.27 4.95 -0.01
CA ILE A 455 3.61 3.56 0.27
C ILE A 455 5.11 3.39 0.05
N VAL A 456 5.83 2.95 1.09
CA VAL A 456 7.28 2.73 1.02
C VAL A 456 7.59 1.29 1.45
N PRO A 457 8.21 0.47 0.58
CA PRO A 457 8.74 -0.83 0.95
C PRO A 457 9.81 -0.71 2.02
N THR A 458 9.78 -1.62 3.00
CA THR A 458 10.81 -1.69 4.04
C THR A 458 12.12 -2.25 3.51
N ASN A 459 12.03 -3.13 2.51
CA ASN A 459 13.18 -3.75 1.86
C ASN A 459 13.10 -3.54 0.33
N PRO A 460 14.25 -3.38 -0.36
CA PRO A 460 14.28 -3.41 -1.82
C PRO A 460 13.74 -4.74 -2.37
N VAL A 461 13.13 -4.67 -3.56
CA VAL A 461 12.71 -5.86 -4.31
C VAL A 461 13.94 -6.68 -4.68
N ASN A 462 13.87 -7.98 -4.40
CA ASN A 462 14.90 -8.93 -4.76
C ASN A 462 14.79 -9.31 -6.25
N LEU A 463 15.87 -9.13 -7.02
CA LEU A 463 15.93 -9.48 -8.44
C LEU A 463 16.37 -10.95 -8.69
N CYS A 464 16.79 -11.64 -7.62
CA CYS A 464 17.26 -13.02 -7.50
C CYS A 464 18.64 -13.31 -8.10
N GLU A 465 19.67 -13.00 -7.31
CA GLU A 465 21.05 -13.44 -7.52
C GLU A 465 21.20 -14.94 -7.18
N GLY A 466 21.64 -15.77 -8.13
CA GLY A 466 22.24 -17.09 -7.88
C GLY A 466 21.37 -18.19 -7.24
N THR A 467 20.06 -18.27 -7.48
CA THR A 467 19.21 -19.29 -6.85
C THR A 467 19.02 -20.56 -7.69
N THR A 468 19.39 -21.72 -7.14
CA THR A 468 19.13 -23.06 -7.72
C THR A 468 17.66 -23.52 -7.61
N ALA A 469 16.80 -22.74 -6.97
CA ALA A 469 15.37 -23.00 -6.84
C ALA A 469 14.56 -21.91 -7.53
N VAL A 470 13.53 -22.31 -8.28
CA VAL A 470 12.53 -21.40 -8.85
C VAL A 470 11.69 -20.81 -7.71
N PRO A 471 11.56 -19.49 -7.66
CA PRO A 471 10.24 -18.95 -7.42
C PRO A 471 9.85 -18.08 -8.60
N GLN A 472 8.60 -18.21 -9.06
CA GLN A 472 7.95 -17.26 -9.99
C GLN A 472 7.96 -15.78 -9.49
N GLN A 473 8.59 -15.52 -8.35
CA GLN A 473 8.77 -14.21 -7.73
C GLN A 473 10.09 -13.52 -8.16
N CYS A 474 10.96 -14.20 -8.91
CA CYS A 474 12.24 -13.67 -9.38
C CYS A 474 12.13 -12.90 -10.70
N VAL A 475 12.90 -11.83 -10.84
CA VAL A 475 12.87 -10.94 -12.02
C VAL A 475 13.82 -11.41 -13.12
N HIS A 476 15.02 -11.91 -12.78
CA HIS A 476 16.00 -12.35 -13.77
C HIS A 476 15.47 -13.41 -14.76
N PRO A 477 14.73 -14.46 -14.35
CA PRO A 477 14.18 -15.43 -15.31
C PRO A 477 13.17 -14.81 -16.28
N GLN A 478 12.40 -13.81 -15.83
CA GLN A 478 11.45 -13.08 -16.69
C GLN A 478 12.17 -12.26 -17.76
N ILE A 479 13.29 -11.64 -17.39
CA ILE A 479 14.18 -10.93 -18.34
C ILE A 479 14.71 -11.93 -19.37
N ALA A 480 15.27 -13.06 -18.94
CA ALA A 480 15.80 -14.08 -19.83
C ALA A 480 14.75 -14.60 -20.82
N GLN A 481 13.52 -14.85 -20.35
CA GLN A 481 12.40 -15.29 -21.19
C GLN A 481 12.06 -14.27 -22.29
N GLN A 482 11.96 -12.98 -21.94
CA GLN A 482 11.65 -11.94 -22.92
C GLN A 482 12.80 -11.70 -23.91
N VAL A 483 14.04 -11.76 -23.44
CA VAL A 483 15.22 -11.70 -24.32
C VAL A 483 15.23 -12.87 -25.31
N ASN A 484 15.00 -14.10 -24.85
CA ASN A 484 14.94 -15.28 -25.71
C ASN A 484 13.82 -15.17 -26.77
N ALA A 485 12.64 -14.68 -26.37
CA ALA A 485 11.53 -14.45 -27.30
C ALA A 485 11.88 -13.38 -28.35
N TYR A 486 12.61 -12.33 -27.97
CA TYR A 486 13.10 -11.33 -28.90
C TYR A 486 14.12 -11.91 -29.88
N LEU A 487 15.11 -12.66 -29.39
CA LEU A 487 16.18 -13.26 -30.20
C LEU A 487 15.67 -14.32 -31.18
N ALA A 488 14.58 -15.01 -30.85
CA ALA A 488 13.95 -15.98 -31.75
C ALA A 488 13.46 -15.34 -33.06
N ASN A 489 13.00 -14.08 -32.99
CA ASN A 489 12.50 -13.33 -34.15
C ASN A 489 13.52 -12.35 -34.73
N ASN A 490 14.53 -11.98 -33.94
CA ASN A 490 15.53 -10.98 -34.30
C ASN A 490 16.93 -11.56 -34.10
N ARG A 491 17.43 -12.29 -35.11
CA ARG A 491 18.76 -12.90 -35.06
C ARG A 491 19.83 -11.81 -34.95
N PRO A 492 20.66 -11.81 -33.88
CA PRO A 492 21.83 -10.95 -33.81
C PRO A 492 22.75 -11.21 -35.01
N SER A 493 23.53 -10.19 -35.37
CA SER A 493 24.54 -10.32 -36.43
C SER A 493 25.90 -9.91 -35.91
N THR A 494 26.94 -10.59 -36.40
CA THR A 494 28.33 -10.18 -36.23
C THR A 494 29.00 -10.05 -37.60
N SER A 495 29.89 -9.08 -37.74
CA SER A 495 30.80 -8.94 -38.90
C SER A 495 32.23 -9.32 -38.55
N ASP A 496 32.47 -9.76 -37.31
CA ASP A 496 33.78 -10.10 -36.78
C ASP A 496 34.18 -11.51 -37.22
N LEU A 497 34.73 -11.58 -38.43
CA LEU A 497 35.28 -12.80 -39.01
C LEU A 497 36.58 -13.24 -38.30
N GLY A 498 37.32 -12.30 -37.71
CA GLY A 498 38.58 -12.58 -37.00
C GLY A 498 38.35 -13.32 -35.68
N GLY A 499 37.39 -12.86 -34.88
CA GLY A 499 36.96 -13.54 -33.66
C GLY A 499 36.33 -14.91 -33.93
N LEU A 500 35.57 -15.04 -35.02
CA LEU A 500 34.96 -16.32 -35.42
C LEU A 500 35.99 -17.40 -35.80
N ILE A 501 37.08 -17.01 -36.47
CA ILE A 501 38.10 -17.94 -36.99
C ILE A 501 39.22 -18.19 -35.97
N SER A 502 39.68 -17.17 -35.25
CA SER A 502 40.87 -17.28 -34.40
C SER A 502 40.57 -17.79 -32.99
N GLY A 503 39.36 -17.58 -32.47
CA GLY A 503 38.97 -17.94 -31.10
C GLY A 503 39.75 -17.24 -29.98
N ASN A 504 40.73 -16.39 -30.32
CA ASN A 504 41.62 -15.71 -29.38
C ASN A 504 41.08 -14.36 -28.91
N GLU A 505 40.01 -13.87 -29.55
CA GLU A 505 39.35 -12.62 -29.21
C GLU A 505 37.85 -12.87 -28.96
N ALA A 506 37.24 -12.07 -28.08
CA ALA A 506 35.82 -12.17 -27.80
C ALA A 506 35.00 -11.60 -28.96
N LEU A 507 34.05 -12.39 -29.47
CA LEU A 507 33.21 -12.05 -30.61
C LEU A 507 32.27 -10.89 -30.26
N GLY A 508 32.37 -9.79 -31.01
CA GLY A 508 31.43 -8.68 -30.89
C GLY A 508 30.06 -9.05 -31.46
N ILE A 509 29.03 -9.08 -30.61
CA ILE A 509 27.65 -9.38 -31.01
C ILE A 509 26.76 -8.16 -30.71
N GLN A 510 26.13 -7.65 -31.76
CA GLN A 510 25.11 -6.62 -31.61
C GLN A 510 23.71 -7.23 -31.62
N ILE A 511 22.93 -6.91 -30.59
CA ILE A 511 21.53 -7.32 -30.48
C ILE A 511 20.64 -6.12 -30.79
N GLY A 512 19.84 -6.24 -31.86
CA GLY A 512 18.93 -5.20 -32.31
C GLY A 512 19.58 -4.09 -33.16
N PRO A 513 18.77 -3.16 -33.70
CA PRO A 513 19.24 -2.09 -34.59
C PRO A 513 20.20 -1.11 -33.89
N THR A 514 21.21 -0.60 -34.61
CA THR A 514 22.06 0.52 -34.14
C THR A 514 21.27 1.84 -34.10
N GLY A 515 21.63 2.76 -33.20
CA GLY A 515 21.13 4.14 -33.20
C GLY A 515 20.28 4.56 -31.99
N ALA A 516 19.79 5.80 -32.01
CA ALA A 516 19.00 6.39 -30.92
C ALA A 516 17.59 5.78 -30.79
N THR A 517 17.06 5.18 -31.85
CA THR A 517 15.73 4.53 -31.91
C THR A 517 15.79 3.01 -31.76
N GLY A 518 16.97 2.38 -31.89
CA GLY A 518 17.16 0.94 -31.71
C GLY A 518 17.12 0.49 -30.23
N GLY A 519 16.64 -0.73 -30.00
CA GLY A 519 16.57 -1.40 -28.69
C GLY A 519 15.44 -2.44 -28.63
N PHE A 520 15.45 -3.31 -27.62
CA PHE A 520 14.34 -4.22 -27.33
C PHE A 520 13.54 -3.75 -26.11
N ALA A 521 12.22 -3.93 -26.14
CA ALA A 521 11.37 -3.56 -25.03
C ALA A 521 11.27 -4.69 -24.02
N LEU A 522 11.40 -4.38 -22.73
CA LEU A 522 10.98 -5.27 -21.65
C LEU A 522 9.65 -4.76 -21.10
N SER A 523 8.64 -5.62 -21.01
CA SER A 523 7.34 -5.17 -20.54
C SER A 523 6.74 -6.15 -19.56
N ASN A 524 5.93 -5.62 -18.63
CA ASN A 524 5.17 -6.38 -17.66
C ASN A 524 6.03 -7.32 -16.79
N LEU A 525 7.21 -6.85 -16.35
CA LEU A 525 8.01 -7.57 -15.36
C LEU A 525 7.27 -7.59 -14.02
N GLY A 526 6.99 -8.77 -13.48
CA GLY A 526 6.35 -8.92 -12.18
C GLY A 526 7.33 -8.63 -11.04
N LEU A 527 7.03 -7.61 -10.25
CA LEU A 527 7.75 -7.25 -9.02
C LEU A 527 6.85 -7.50 -7.82
N THR A 528 7.30 -8.28 -6.85
CA THR A 528 6.58 -8.44 -5.58
C THR A 528 7.30 -7.66 -4.49
N VAL A 529 6.61 -6.71 -3.86
CA VAL A 529 7.15 -5.97 -2.70
C VAL A 529 6.75 -6.67 -1.40
N ASN A 530 7.70 -6.84 -0.49
CA ASN A 530 7.51 -7.47 0.82
C ASN A 530 7.80 -6.47 1.93
N GLY A 531 6.95 -6.45 2.97
CA GLY A 531 7.08 -5.54 4.10
C GLY A 531 6.83 -4.10 3.68
N LEU A 532 5.68 -3.55 4.08
CA LEU A 532 5.27 -2.20 3.71
C LEU A 532 5.11 -1.38 4.96
N THR A 533 5.64 -0.17 4.94
CA THR A 533 5.29 0.86 5.91
C THR A 533 4.55 1.98 5.19
N LEU A 534 3.59 2.57 5.89
CA LEU A 534 2.71 3.58 5.32
C LEU A 534 3.09 4.94 5.89
N GLY A 535 3.40 5.90 5.02
CA GLY A 535 4.00 7.18 5.41
C GLY A 535 3.17 8.02 6.38
N ASN A 536 1.83 7.93 6.32
CA ASN A 536 0.93 8.69 7.20
C ASN A 536 0.26 7.83 8.28
N GLN A 537 0.71 6.60 8.49
CA GLN A 537 0.16 5.70 9.50
C GLN A 537 0.93 5.72 10.83
N TYR A 538 1.95 6.58 10.94
CA TYR A 538 2.58 6.88 12.22
C TYR A 538 1.62 7.66 13.11
N PHE A 539 1.60 7.31 14.39
CA PHE A 539 0.84 8.01 15.41
C PHE A 539 1.59 8.02 16.74
N THR A 540 1.32 9.04 17.56
CA THR A 540 1.79 9.07 18.95
C THR A 540 0.69 8.53 19.86
N PRO A 541 0.96 7.62 20.82
CA PRO A 541 -0.04 7.18 21.80
C PRO A 541 -0.62 8.38 22.59
N ASN A 542 -1.92 8.36 22.90
CA ASN A 542 -2.55 9.33 23.79
C ASN A 542 -2.39 8.94 25.27
N CYS A 543 -1.24 8.36 25.63
CA CYS A 543 -0.92 7.84 26.95
C CYS A 543 0.28 8.54 27.55
N TYR A 544 0.30 8.80 28.86
CA TYR A 544 1.44 9.42 29.54
C TYR A 544 2.68 8.51 29.57
N GLY A 545 3.87 9.12 29.57
CA GLY A 545 5.16 8.41 29.69
C GLY A 545 5.47 7.49 28.51
N ASN A 546 6.14 6.36 28.75
CA ASN A 546 6.57 5.44 27.68
C ASN A 546 5.50 4.40 27.27
N LEU A 547 4.24 4.59 27.68
CA LEU A 547 3.17 3.65 27.38
C LEU A 547 2.75 3.75 25.90
N LYS A 548 2.70 2.60 25.22
CA LYS A 548 2.18 2.49 23.86
C LYS A 548 0.64 2.43 23.81
N PHE A 549 0.02 2.05 24.91
CA PHE A 549 -1.42 2.00 25.09
C PHE A 549 -1.76 2.16 26.58
N CYS A 550 -2.91 2.75 26.88
CA CYS A 550 -3.51 2.98 28.17
C CYS A 550 -4.96 2.49 28.07
#